data_AF-A0A435TMI2-F1
#
_entry.id   AF-A0A435TMI2-F1
#
_cell.length_a   1.000
_cell.length_b   1.000
_cell.length_c   1.000
_cell.angle_alpha   90.00
_cell.angle_beta   90.00
_cell.angle_gamma   90.00
#
_symmetry.space_group_name_H-M   'P 1'
#
loop_
_entity.id
_entity.type
_entity.pdbx_description
1 polymer ?
#
loop_
_entity_poly.entity_id
_entity_poly.type
_entity_poly.pdbx_seq_one_letter_code
_entity_poly.pdbx_strand_id
1 'polypeptide(L)'
;PLIWASGGDILSEDGSKATLDSPQLRGAIDLYRSMVKKDLVPAGAQTDTGANFFAAFAAGNIGISPSGAFAIGALNTQYPDIDYGVTFLPGKDSGWSSFAGGDNFVVTKGTTKLPVVKEFLDFAYSLEGQTILAKYGSLPVRGDIAKEALKDLDPRYQVAAEAMAKGKTPYSVVFNDLINSANGPWTQMINEVFFGDDVDGAIANAQETMQSIIDQAPQK
;
A
#
# COMPACT_ATOMS: atom_id res chain seq x y z
N PRO A 1 6.36 -0.48 1.42
CA PRO A 1 6.99 0.87 1.38
C PRO A 1 8.32 1.00 2.14
N LEU A 2 8.39 0.68 3.44
CA LEU A 2 9.62 0.84 4.24
C LEU A 2 10.83 0.09 3.66
N ILE A 3 10.57 -1.13 3.17
CA ILE A 3 11.56 -2.01 2.53
C ILE A 3 12.10 -1.36 1.25
N TRP A 4 11.20 -0.93 0.36
CA TRP A 4 11.55 -0.26 -0.90
C TRP A 4 12.28 1.07 -0.70
N ALA A 5 11.84 1.86 0.27
CA ALA A 5 12.48 3.12 0.61
C ALA A 5 13.92 2.91 1.13
N SER A 6 14.21 1.72 1.68
CA SER A 6 15.53 1.30 2.14
C SER A 6 16.33 0.55 1.06
N GLY A 7 15.79 0.43 -0.16
CA GLY A 7 16.45 -0.20 -1.31
C GLY A 7 16.28 -1.72 -1.43
N GLY A 8 15.39 -2.34 -0.63
CA GLY A 8 15.06 -3.76 -0.73
C GLY A 8 13.80 -4.01 -1.56
N ASP A 9 13.42 -5.28 -1.71
CA ASP A 9 12.15 -5.70 -2.30
C ASP A 9 11.66 -7.01 -1.65
N ILE A 10 10.40 -7.40 -1.91
CA ILE A 10 9.80 -8.65 -1.41
C ILE A 10 9.68 -9.73 -2.48
N LEU A 11 9.82 -9.33 -3.75
CA LEU A 11 9.85 -10.20 -4.92
C LEU A 11 10.99 -9.74 -5.85
N SER A 12 11.51 -10.64 -6.69
CA SER A 12 12.31 -10.25 -7.85
C SER A 12 11.51 -9.40 -8.83
N GLU A 13 12.19 -8.64 -9.69
CA GLU A 13 11.56 -7.71 -10.64
C GLU A 13 10.53 -8.39 -11.56
N ASP A 14 10.79 -9.63 -11.96
CA ASP A 14 9.89 -10.46 -12.78
C ASP A 14 8.83 -11.23 -11.97
N GLY A 15 8.86 -11.12 -10.65
CA GLY A 15 7.97 -11.84 -9.74
C GLY A 15 8.25 -13.35 -9.61
N SER A 16 9.37 -13.84 -10.16
CA SER A 16 9.71 -15.28 -10.15
C SER A 16 10.34 -15.77 -8.85
N LYS A 17 10.79 -14.87 -7.98
CA LYS A 17 11.41 -15.22 -6.70
C LYS A 17 10.87 -14.39 -5.55
N ALA A 18 10.67 -15.02 -4.40
CA ALA A 18 10.55 -14.29 -3.13
C ALA A 18 11.93 -13.80 -2.65
N THR A 19 11.99 -12.63 -2.01
CA THR A 19 13.25 -12.01 -1.55
C THR A 19 13.16 -11.47 -0.12
N LEU A 20 12.68 -12.31 0.80
CA LEU A 20 12.43 -11.94 2.18
C LEU A 20 13.68 -11.99 3.08
N ASP A 21 14.79 -12.54 2.60
CA ASP A 21 16.05 -12.66 3.35
C ASP A 21 16.92 -11.39 3.33
N SER A 22 16.33 -10.22 3.06
CA SER A 22 17.06 -8.95 2.93
C SER A 22 17.26 -8.21 4.25
N PRO A 23 18.39 -7.50 4.44
CA PRO A 23 18.59 -6.64 5.62
C PRO A 23 17.57 -5.49 5.67
N GLN A 24 17.00 -5.07 4.54
CA GLN A 24 15.95 -4.07 4.46
C GLN A 24 14.61 -4.58 5.00
N LEU A 25 14.22 -5.83 4.70
CA LEU A 25 13.07 -6.46 5.35
C LEU A 25 13.31 -6.54 6.85
N ARG A 26 14.47 -7.06 7.26
CA ARG A 26 14.81 -7.17 8.69
C ARG A 26 14.75 -5.82 9.40
N GLY A 27 15.28 -4.76 8.80
CA GLY A 27 15.21 -3.41 9.35
C GLY A 27 13.78 -2.89 9.54
N ALA A 28 12.87 -3.18 8.60
CA ALA A 28 11.47 -2.83 8.73
C ALA A 28 10.76 -3.63 9.84
N ILE A 29 11.08 -4.92 9.97
CA ILE A 29 10.57 -5.78 11.05
C ILE A 29 11.05 -5.28 12.42
N ASP A 30 12.33 -4.98 12.55
CA ASP A 30 12.91 -4.50 13.80
C ASP A 30 12.29 -3.17 14.26
N LEU A 31 11.93 -2.28 13.33
CA LEU A 31 11.19 -1.06 13.64
C LEU A 31 9.86 -1.37 14.34
N TYR A 32 9.00 -2.18 13.74
CA TYR A 32 7.70 -2.53 14.32
C TYR A 32 7.84 -3.32 15.62
N ARG A 33 8.75 -4.30 15.68
CA ARG A 33 9.05 -5.02 16.93
C ARG A 33 9.49 -4.07 18.04
N SER A 34 10.30 -3.06 17.73
CA SER A 34 10.73 -2.07 18.71
C SER A 34 9.56 -1.22 19.23
N MET A 35 8.57 -0.91 18.38
CA MET A 35 7.36 -0.19 18.79
C MET A 35 6.49 -1.06 19.69
N VAL A 36 6.30 -2.34 19.36
CA VAL A 36 5.56 -3.30 20.20
C VAL A 36 6.23 -3.44 21.57
N LYS A 37 7.56 -3.67 21.62
CA LYS A 37 8.31 -3.80 22.88
C LYS A 37 8.27 -2.54 23.77
N LYS A 38 8.07 -1.37 23.17
CA LYS A 38 7.97 -0.08 23.85
C LYS A 38 6.53 0.31 24.21
N ASP A 39 5.56 -0.58 24.00
CA ASP A 39 4.14 -0.33 24.25
C ASP A 39 3.59 0.87 23.43
N LEU A 40 4.11 1.04 22.21
CA LEU A 40 3.70 2.11 21.28
C LEU A 40 2.65 1.64 20.25
N VAL A 41 2.28 0.36 20.30
CA VAL A 41 1.29 -0.26 19.41
C VAL A 41 0.14 -0.76 20.28
N PRO A 42 -1.13 -0.36 20.01
CA PRO A 42 -2.26 -0.84 20.79
C PRO A 42 -2.37 -2.37 20.73
N ALA A 43 -2.71 -3.01 21.85
CA ALA A 43 -2.86 -4.47 21.92
C ALA A 43 -3.84 -5.04 20.88
N GLY A 44 -4.89 -4.27 20.54
CA GLY A 44 -5.86 -4.67 19.51
C GLY A 44 -5.28 -4.81 18.09
N ALA A 45 -4.08 -4.26 17.82
CA ALA A 45 -3.43 -4.39 16.52
C ALA A 45 -3.05 -5.84 16.19
N GLN A 46 -2.83 -6.70 17.19
CA GLN A 46 -2.45 -8.10 16.97
C GLN A 46 -3.59 -8.92 16.34
N THR A 47 -4.84 -8.54 16.60
CA THR A 47 -6.05 -9.23 16.13
C THR A 47 -6.88 -8.41 15.15
N ASP A 48 -6.37 -7.25 14.70
CA ASP A 48 -7.03 -6.40 13.72
C ASP A 48 -7.04 -7.11 12.35
N THR A 49 -8.22 -7.15 11.72
CA THR A 49 -8.42 -7.73 10.40
C THR A 49 -8.13 -6.75 9.26
N GLY A 50 -7.59 -5.56 9.59
CA GLY A 50 -7.42 -4.43 8.68
C GLY A 50 -8.68 -3.57 8.51
N ALA A 51 -9.72 -3.77 9.33
CA ALA A 51 -10.95 -3.00 9.23
C ALA A 51 -10.91 -1.71 10.05
N ASN A 52 -10.09 -1.66 11.11
CA ASN A 52 -10.14 -0.57 12.09
C ASN A 52 -9.00 0.45 11.96
N PHE A 53 -8.00 0.21 11.11
CA PHE A 53 -6.79 1.05 11.05
C PHE A 53 -7.10 2.53 10.81
N PHE A 54 -8.07 2.85 9.94
CA PHE A 54 -8.49 4.23 9.70
C PHE A 54 -9.26 4.82 10.90
N ALA A 55 -10.27 4.09 11.40
CA ALA A 55 -11.14 4.57 12.47
C ALA A 55 -10.37 4.85 13.77
N ALA A 56 -9.36 4.04 14.09
CA ALA A 56 -8.52 4.24 15.27
C ALA A 56 -7.73 5.55 15.22
N PHE A 57 -7.19 5.92 14.05
CA PHE A 57 -6.55 7.21 13.83
C PHE A 57 -7.55 8.36 13.87
N ALA A 58 -8.67 8.22 13.14
CA ALA A 58 -9.69 9.26 13.06
C ALA A 58 -10.34 9.58 14.43
N ALA A 59 -10.38 8.60 15.34
CA ALA A 59 -10.84 8.79 16.72
C ALA A 59 -9.80 9.46 17.65
N GLY A 60 -8.62 9.83 17.15
CA GLY A 60 -7.56 10.48 17.92
C GLY A 60 -6.75 9.53 18.81
N ASN A 61 -6.90 8.21 18.65
CA ASN A 61 -6.21 7.21 19.49
C ASN A 61 -4.84 6.79 18.96
N ILE A 62 -4.50 7.16 17.72
CA ILE A 62 -3.25 6.77 17.05
C ILE A 62 -2.49 8.03 16.64
N GLY A 63 -1.24 8.17 17.08
CA GLY A 63 -0.40 9.32 16.71
C GLY A 63 0.13 9.27 15.28
N ILE A 64 0.52 8.08 14.78
CA ILE A 64 1.05 7.88 13.43
C ILE A 64 0.43 6.62 12.83
N SER A 65 -0.12 6.74 11.62
CA SER A 65 -0.65 5.60 10.85
C SER A 65 -0.20 5.69 9.39
N PRO A 66 0.36 4.62 8.80
CA PRO A 66 0.41 4.49 7.35
C PRO A 66 -1.01 4.51 6.78
N SER A 67 -1.24 5.29 5.73
CA SER A 67 -2.56 5.39 5.08
C SER A 67 -2.46 5.83 3.62
N GLY A 68 -3.58 5.76 2.90
CA GLY A 68 -3.73 6.25 1.53
C GLY A 68 -4.39 7.62 1.46
N ALA A 69 -4.39 8.23 0.27
CA ALA A 69 -4.94 9.56 0.05
C ALA A 69 -6.46 9.67 0.33
N PHE A 70 -7.19 8.55 0.28
CA PHE A 70 -8.61 8.50 0.67
C PHE A 70 -8.82 9.02 2.09
N ALA A 71 -7.86 8.83 2.99
CA ALA A 71 -7.95 9.26 4.38
C ALA A 71 -7.99 10.79 4.50
N ILE A 72 -7.32 11.53 3.59
CA ILE A 72 -7.35 13.00 3.60
C ILE A 72 -8.79 13.51 3.43
N GLY A 73 -9.50 12.96 2.44
CA GLY A 73 -10.89 13.34 2.17
C GLY A 73 -11.82 12.93 3.30
N ALA A 74 -11.65 11.72 3.83
CA ALA A 74 -12.45 11.22 4.94
C ALA A 74 -12.24 12.05 6.22
N LEU A 75 -11.00 12.38 6.59
CA LEU A 75 -10.70 13.20 7.77
C LEU A 75 -11.26 14.61 7.62
N ASN A 76 -11.03 15.27 6.48
CA ASN A 76 -11.53 16.62 6.24
C ASN A 76 -13.06 16.74 6.28
N THR A 77 -13.78 15.70 5.84
CA THR A 77 -15.24 15.74 5.72
C THR A 77 -15.98 15.17 6.93
N GLN A 78 -15.41 14.15 7.59
CA GLN A 78 -16.07 13.42 8.67
C GLN A 78 -15.49 13.71 10.05
N TYR A 79 -14.24 14.19 10.12
CA TYR A 79 -13.52 14.47 11.36
C TYR A 79 -12.88 15.87 11.32
N PRO A 80 -13.67 16.95 11.10
CA PRO A 80 -13.12 18.28 10.82
C PRO A 80 -12.28 18.87 11.96
N ASP A 81 -12.43 18.36 13.19
CA ASP A 81 -11.71 18.83 14.37
C ASP A 81 -10.37 18.11 14.59
N ILE A 82 -10.05 17.06 13.81
CA ILE A 82 -8.79 16.35 13.96
C ILE A 82 -7.64 17.17 13.37
N ASP A 83 -6.60 17.41 14.18
CA ASP A 83 -5.35 17.98 13.70
C ASP A 83 -4.45 16.87 13.15
N TYR A 84 -4.07 16.97 11.87
CA TYR A 84 -3.21 15.97 11.24
C TYR A 84 -2.32 16.53 10.13
N GLY A 85 -1.11 15.99 10.07
CA GLY A 85 -0.17 16.17 8.96
C GLY A 85 -0.10 14.95 8.05
N VAL A 86 0.44 15.14 6.86
CA VAL A 86 0.78 14.06 5.92
C VAL A 86 2.23 14.21 5.53
N THR A 87 2.96 13.09 5.50
CA THR A 87 4.35 13.03 5.04
C THR A 87 4.62 11.69 4.34
N PHE A 88 5.80 11.53 3.75
CA PHE A 88 6.17 10.32 3.04
C PHE A 88 6.46 9.15 3.98
N LEU A 89 6.22 7.91 3.52
CA LEU A 89 6.65 6.71 4.23
C LEU A 89 8.18 6.56 4.08
N PRO A 90 8.95 6.66 5.17
CA PRO A 90 10.40 6.84 5.10
C PRO A 90 11.15 5.53 4.91
N GLY A 91 12.36 5.62 4.35
CA GLY A 91 13.39 4.59 4.51
C GLY A 91 14.05 4.68 5.88
N LYS A 92 14.82 3.66 6.26
CA LYS A 92 15.49 3.61 7.57
C LYS A 92 16.40 4.83 7.82
N ASP A 93 17.26 5.14 6.85
CA ASP A 93 18.28 6.19 6.98
C ASP A 93 17.92 7.44 6.17
N SER A 94 17.34 7.26 4.98
CA SER A 94 16.92 8.33 4.09
C SER A 94 15.93 7.80 3.03
N GLY A 95 15.39 8.72 2.23
CA GLY A 95 14.50 8.36 1.13
C GLY A 95 13.08 8.02 1.57
N TRP A 96 12.25 7.72 0.58
CA TRP A 96 10.84 7.37 0.76
C TRP A 96 10.38 6.45 -0.36
N SER A 97 9.26 5.80 -0.14
CA SER A 97 8.54 5.04 -1.16
C SER A 97 7.04 5.06 -0.82
N SER A 98 6.20 4.71 -1.79
CA SER A 98 4.76 4.54 -1.60
C SER A 98 4.31 3.19 -2.17
N PHE A 99 3.15 2.71 -1.73
CA PHE A 99 2.48 1.59 -2.38
C PHE A 99 1.54 2.15 -3.46
N ALA A 100 1.87 1.88 -4.72
CA ALA A 100 1.04 2.26 -5.85
C ALA A 100 -0.06 1.23 -6.07
N GLY A 101 -1.11 1.32 -5.25
CA GLY A 101 -2.30 0.48 -5.36
C GLY A 101 -3.35 1.07 -6.31
N GLY A 102 -4.61 0.80 -6.00
CA GLY A 102 -5.76 1.23 -6.77
C GLY A 102 -6.23 0.18 -7.77
N ASP A 103 -7.17 0.58 -8.61
CA ASP A 103 -7.85 -0.31 -9.55
C ASP A 103 -7.58 0.11 -10.99
N ASN A 104 -7.45 -0.89 -11.86
CA ASN A 104 -7.35 -0.70 -13.30
C ASN A 104 -8.67 -1.04 -13.99
N PHE A 105 -8.92 -0.40 -15.14
CA PHE A 105 -9.99 -0.82 -16.03
C PHE A 105 -9.56 -2.02 -16.87
N VAL A 106 -10.39 -3.06 -16.91
CA VAL A 106 -10.19 -4.22 -17.78
C VAL A 106 -11.40 -4.37 -18.69
N VAL A 107 -11.13 -4.51 -20.00
CA VAL A 107 -12.16 -4.78 -21.00
C VAL A 107 -12.20 -6.27 -21.30
N THR A 108 -13.33 -6.90 -21.04
CA THR A 108 -13.49 -8.34 -21.26
C THR A 108 -13.49 -8.68 -22.74
N LYS A 109 -12.88 -9.82 -23.06
CA LYS A 109 -12.85 -10.36 -24.44
C LYS A 109 -14.28 -10.59 -24.94
N GLY A 110 -14.55 -10.17 -26.18
CA GLY A 110 -15.84 -10.40 -26.85
C GLY A 110 -16.86 -9.28 -26.66
N THR A 111 -16.52 -8.18 -25.98
CA THR A 111 -17.42 -7.02 -25.92
C THR A 111 -17.71 -6.44 -27.31
N THR A 112 -18.98 -6.20 -27.61
CA THR A 112 -19.41 -5.49 -28.82
C THR A 112 -19.50 -3.97 -28.61
N LYS A 113 -19.25 -3.49 -27.38
CA LYS A 113 -19.41 -2.08 -26.98
C LYS A 113 -18.08 -1.31 -26.91
N LEU A 114 -17.05 -1.78 -27.61
CA LEU A 114 -15.70 -1.21 -27.53
C LEU A 114 -15.64 0.33 -27.80
N PRO A 115 -16.40 0.91 -28.74
CA PRO A 115 -16.39 2.36 -28.95
C PRO A 115 -16.82 3.15 -27.71
N VAL A 116 -17.94 2.78 -27.07
CA VAL A 116 -18.45 3.47 -25.88
C VAL A 116 -17.53 3.29 -24.68
N VAL A 117 -16.92 2.11 -24.54
CA VAL A 117 -15.92 1.87 -23.49
C VAL A 117 -14.72 2.79 -23.67
N LYS A 118 -14.24 2.99 -24.91
CA LYS A 118 -13.14 3.92 -25.18
C LYS A 118 -13.51 5.36 -24.82
N GLU A 119 -14.69 5.83 -25.22
CA GLU A 119 -15.17 7.17 -24.87
C GLU A 119 -15.23 7.38 -23.35
N PHE A 120 -15.70 6.38 -22.59
CA PHE A 120 -15.70 6.46 -21.13
C PHE A 120 -14.28 6.52 -20.54
N LEU A 121 -13.35 5.71 -21.06
CA LEU A 121 -11.96 5.73 -20.59
C LEU A 121 -11.27 7.05 -20.93
N ASP A 122 -11.49 7.60 -22.13
CA ASP A 122 -10.98 8.91 -22.53
C ASP A 122 -11.48 10.00 -21.58
N PHE A 123 -12.76 9.96 -21.18
CA PHE A 123 -13.29 10.85 -20.16
C PHE A 123 -12.67 10.61 -18.78
N ALA A 124 -12.61 9.36 -18.31
CA ALA A 124 -12.11 9.02 -16.99
C ALA A 124 -10.64 9.43 -16.80
N TYR A 125 -9.82 9.32 -17.84
CA TYR A 125 -8.41 9.74 -17.86
C TYR A 125 -8.20 11.20 -18.31
N SER A 126 -9.26 11.94 -18.65
CA SER A 126 -9.17 13.37 -18.95
C SER A 126 -8.89 14.18 -17.68
N LEU A 127 -8.49 15.44 -17.84
CA LEU A 127 -8.35 16.37 -16.71
C LEU A 127 -9.66 16.49 -15.92
N GLU A 128 -10.80 16.54 -16.60
CA GLU A 128 -12.11 16.63 -15.97
C GLU A 128 -12.40 15.39 -15.13
N GLY A 129 -12.27 14.19 -15.70
CA GLY A 129 -12.52 12.93 -15.00
C GLY A 129 -11.59 12.75 -13.80
N GLN A 130 -10.30 13.06 -13.95
CA GLN A 130 -9.33 12.99 -12.86
C GLN A 130 -9.59 14.04 -11.77
N THR A 131 -10.07 15.23 -12.12
CA THR A 131 -10.49 16.27 -11.14
C THR A 131 -11.71 15.81 -10.35
N ILE A 132 -12.68 15.18 -11.01
CA ILE A 132 -13.85 14.60 -10.35
C ILE A 132 -13.44 13.51 -9.37
N LEU A 133 -12.59 12.57 -9.79
CA LEU A 133 -12.09 11.50 -8.90
C LEU A 133 -11.32 12.08 -7.71
N ALA A 134 -10.47 13.08 -7.95
CA ALA A 134 -9.68 13.72 -6.91
C ALA A 134 -10.54 14.37 -5.82
N LYS A 135 -11.64 15.01 -6.21
CA LYS A 135 -12.61 15.59 -5.27
C LYS A 135 -13.18 14.57 -4.28
N TYR A 136 -13.24 13.29 -4.65
CA TYR A 136 -13.71 12.20 -3.81
C TYR A 136 -12.58 11.40 -3.13
N GLY A 137 -11.35 11.94 -3.11
CA GLY A 137 -10.24 11.40 -2.35
C GLY A 137 -9.35 10.40 -3.10
N SER A 138 -9.54 10.22 -4.41
CA SER A 138 -8.57 9.49 -5.24
C SER A 138 -7.37 10.38 -5.58
N LEU A 139 -6.22 9.78 -5.86
CA LEU A 139 -5.12 10.51 -6.51
C LEU A 139 -5.29 10.41 -8.02
N PRO A 140 -4.99 11.48 -8.77
CA PRO A 140 -4.89 11.39 -10.21
C PRO A 140 -3.85 10.35 -10.64
N VAL A 141 -4.20 9.50 -11.60
CA VAL A 141 -3.33 8.41 -12.12
C VAL A 141 -2.42 8.88 -13.26
N ARG A 142 -2.60 10.12 -13.72
CA ARG A 142 -1.80 10.77 -14.76
C ARG A 142 -0.92 11.85 -14.15
N GLY A 143 0.39 11.58 -14.11
CA GLY A 143 1.37 12.51 -13.54
C GLY A 143 1.44 13.87 -14.24
N ASP A 144 1.14 13.93 -15.54
CA ASP A 144 1.20 15.16 -16.34
C ASP A 144 0.06 16.15 -16.02
N ILE A 145 -1.06 15.68 -15.48
CA ILE A 145 -2.22 16.51 -15.11
C ILE A 145 -2.50 16.53 -13.60
N ALA A 146 -1.78 15.74 -12.80
CA ALA A 146 -2.06 15.60 -11.37
C ALA A 146 -2.06 16.94 -10.62
N LYS A 147 -1.07 17.81 -10.90
CA LYS A 147 -0.98 19.13 -10.28
C LYS A 147 -2.22 19.99 -10.57
N GLU A 148 -2.69 19.98 -11.81
CA GLU A 148 -3.84 20.77 -12.24
C GLU A 148 -5.15 20.20 -11.65
N ALA A 149 -5.31 18.87 -11.64
CA ALA A 149 -6.47 18.20 -11.06
C ALA A 149 -6.59 18.39 -9.53
N LEU A 150 -5.46 18.65 -8.84
CA LEU A 150 -5.40 18.82 -7.38
C LEU A 150 -5.36 20.29 -6.92
N LYS A 151 -5.31 21.25 -7.84
CA LYS A 151 -4.97 22.65 -7.52
C LYS A 151 -5.90 23.34 -6.51
N ASP A 152 -7.19 22.95 -6.50
CA ASP A 152 -8.23 23.54 -5.66
C ASP A 152 -8.57 22.66 -4.43
N LEU A 153 -7.83 21.55 -4.23
CA LEU A 153 -8.02 20.65 -3.10
C LEU A 153 -7.04 20.95 -1.97
N ASP A 154 -7.22 20.25 -0.85
CA ASP A 154 -6.33 20.31 0.30
C ASP A 154 -4.86 20.11 -0.12
N PRO A 155 -3.91 20.99 0.29
CA PRO A 155 -2.50 20.87 -0.06
C PRO A 155 -1.87 19.53 0.29
N ARG A 156 -2.41 18.80 1.27
CA ARG A 156 -1.94 17.45 1.64
C ARG A 156 -2.12 16.43 0.52
N TYR A 157 -3.04 16.66 -0.43
CA TYR A 157 -3.13 15.83 -1.63
C TYR A 157 -1.91 15.98 -2.55
N GLN A 158 -1.26 17.15 -2.58
CA GLN A 158 -0.03 17.34 -3.35
C GLN A 158 1.11 16.50 -2.75
N VAL A 159 1.21 16.46 -1.41
CA VAL A 159 2.18 15.58 -0.72
C VAL A 159 1.92 14.11 -1.06
N ALA A 160 0.67 13.67 -1.05
CA ALA A 160 0.31 12.31 -1.42
C ALA A 160 0.62 11.99 -2.90
N ALA A 161 0.40 12.95 -3.81
CA ALA A 161 0.78 12.82 -5.22
C ALA A 161 2.30 12.79 -5.43
N GLU A 162 3.07 13.59 -4.68
CA GLU A 162 4.53 13.57 -4.71
C GLU A 162 5.11 12.24 -4.20
N ALA A 163 4.49 11.65 -3.17
CA ALA A 163 4.89 10.33 -2.66
C ALA A 163 4.82 9.24 -3.75
N MET A 164 3.86 9.36 -4.67
CA MET A 164 3.66 8.43 -5.78
C MET A 164 4.76 8.49 -6.85
N ALA A 165 5.59 9.54 -6.89
CA ALA A 165 6.78 9.57 -7.75
C ALA A 165 7.78 8.44 -7.43
N LYS A 166 7.70 7.86 -6.23
CA LYS A 166 8.44 6.64 -5.81
C LYS A 166 7.49 5.52 -5.38
N GLY A 167 6.29 5.51 -5.94
CA GLY A 167 5.32 4.45 -5.78
C GLY A 167 5.81 3.16 -6.44
N LYS A 168 5.63 2.03 -5.76
CA LYS A 168 5.88 0.69 -6.31
C LYS A 168 4.66 -0.21 -6.15
N THR A 169 4.52 -1.13 -7.11
CA THR A 169 3.53 -2.20 -7.09
C THR A 169 4.27 -3.52 -7.30
N PRO A 170 4.25 -4.47 -6.35
CA PRO A 170 4.80 -5.79 -6.56
C PRO A 170 3.98 -6.54 -7.62
N TYR A 171 4.63 -7.26 -8.51
CA TYR A 171 3.97 -8.02 -9.57
C TYR A 171 4.11 -9.53 -9.33
N SER A 172 2.98 -10.23 -9.32
CA SER A 172 2.91 -11.70 -9.38
C SER A 172 1.53 -12.11 -9.89
N VAL A 173 1.46 -13.20 -10.66
CA VAL A 173 0.18 -13.78 -11.11
C VAL A 173 -0.60 -14.48 -9.99
N VAL A 174 0.08 -14.76 -8.87
CA VAL A 174 -0.47 -15.38 -7.65
C VAL A 174 -0.43 -14.40 -6.46
N PHE A 175 -0.40 -13.09 -6.73
CA PHE A 175 -0.23 -12.05 -5.70
C PHE A 175 -1.22 -12.17 -4.52
N ASN A 176 -2.48 -12.53 -4.82
CA ASN A 176 -3.49 -12.74 -3.80
C ASN A 176 -3.08 -13.80 -2.77
N ASP A 177 -2.56 -14.94 -3.25
CA ASP A 177 -2.23 -16.08 -2.42
C ASP A 177 -0.95 -15.82 -1.61
N LEU A 178 -0.06 -14.99 -2.15
CA LEU A 178 1.16 -14.56 -1.47
C LEU A 178 0.88 -13.53 -0.35
N ILE A 179 0.10 -12.48 -0.66
CA ILE A 179 0.02 -11.25 0.16
C ILE A 179 -1.36 -11.01 0.78
N ASN A 180 -2.44 -11.05 0.00
CA ASN A 180 -3.75 -10.54 0.44
C ASN A 180 -4.58 -11.58 1.22
N SER A 181 -4.35 -12.86 0.95
CA SER A 181 -5.06 -13.94 1.64
C SER A 181 -4.82 -13.83 3.15
N ALA A 182 -5.89 -13.89 3.94
CA ALA A 182 -5.81 -13.91 5.40
C ALA A 182 -5.01 -15.11 5.93
N ASN A 183 -4.98 -16.20 5.15
CA ASN A 183 -4.20 -17.40 5.43
C ASN A 183 -2.90 -17.46 4.61
N GLY A 184 -2.55 -16.39 3.89
CA GLY A 184 -1.34 -16.33 3.06
C GLY A 184 -0.06 -16.26 3.90
N PRO A 185 1.09 -16.65 3.32
CA PRO A 185 2.38 -16.68 4.02
C PRO A 185 2.80 -15.29 4.53
N TRP A 186 2.49 -14.22 3.80
CA TRP A 186 2.80 -12.86 4.24
C TRP A 186 2.08 -12.45 5.52
N THR A 187 0.77 -12.69 5.60
CA THR A 187 -0.05 -12.38 6.79
C THR A 187 0.42 -13.16 8.01
N GLN A 188 0.69 -14.46 7.84
CA GLN A 188 1.21 -15.31 8.91
C GLN A 188 2.60 -14.84 9.37
N MET A 189 3.49 -14.54 8.42
CA MET A 189 4.82 -14.01 8.72
C MET A 189 4.73 -12.71 9.52
N ILE A 190 3.91 -11.74 9.10
CA ILE A 190 3.78 -10.45 9.80
C ILE A 190 3.34 -10.63 11.24
N ASN A 191 2.38 -11.53 11.50
CA ASN A 191 1.92 -11.77 12.86
C ASN A 191 3.06 -12.34 13.74
N GLU A 192 3.74 -13.39 13.25
CA GLU A 192 4.83 -14.04 13.99
C GLU A 192 6.04 -13.12 14.16
N VAL A 193 6.47 -12.41 13.11
CA VAL A 193 7.64 -11.52 13.21
C VAL A 193 7.39 -10.30 14.09
N PHE A 194 6.15 -9.85 14.28
CA PHE A 194 5.86 -8.70 15.16
C PHE A 194 5.56 -9.10 16.60
N PHE A 195 4.85 -10.21 16.81
CA PHE A 195 4.33 -10.60 18.13
C PHE A 195 4.90 -11.90 18.69
N GLY A 196 5.53 -12.72 17.85
CA GLY A 196 6.14 -13.98 18.23
C GLY A 196 7.63 -13.88 18.56
N ASP A 197 8.20 -15.05 18.83
CA ASP A 197 9.56 -15.22 19.35
C ASP A 197 10.56 -15.60 18.26
N ASP A 198 10.16 -16.37 17.24
CA ASP A 198 11.04 -16.90 16.20
C ASP A 198 10.97 -16.09 14.89
N VAL A 199 11.59 -14.91 14.89
CA VAL A 199 11.61 -14.01 13.73
C VAL A 199 12.31 -14.65 12.53
N ASP A 200 13.43 -15.33 12.75
CA ASP A 200 14.25 -15.88 11.66
C ASP A 200 13.55 -17.09 11.02
N GLY A 201 12.97 -17.98 11.84
CA GLY A 201 12.16 -19.10 11.37
C GLY A 201 10.93 -18.63 10.61
N ALA A 202 10.24 -17.60 11.09
CA ALA A 202 9.07 -17.04 10.41
C ALA A 202 9.39 -16.48 9.02
N ILE A 203 10.50 -15.74 8.89
CA ILE A 203 10.96 -15.22 7.58
C ILE A 203 11.33 -16.37 6.64
N ALA A 204 12.10 -17.35 7.13
CA ALA A 204 12.52 -18.50 6.32
C ALA A 204 11.33 -19.33 5.83
N ASN A 205 10.37 -19.61 6.71
CA ASN A 205 9.15 -20.34 6.36
C ASN A 205 8.30 -19.59 5.32
N ALA A 206 8.17 -18.27 5.47
CA ALA A 206 7.43 -17.44 4.52
C ALA A 206 8.14 -17.38 3.16
N GLN A 207 9.47 -17.27 3.14
CA GLN A 207 10.29 -17.31 1.94
C GLN A 207 10.08 -18.60 1.15
N GLU A 208 10.16 -19.75 1.82
CA GLU A 208 9.95 -21.07 1.19
C GLU A 208 8.52 -21.23 0.69
N THR A 209 7.53 -20.86 1.52
CA THR A 209 6.11 -21.00 1.17
C THR A 209 5.74 -20.09 -0.01
N MET A 210 6.17 -18.83 -0.01
CA MET A 210 5.95 -17.91 -1.13
C MET A 210 6.61 -18.43 -2.41
N GLN A 211 7.85 -18.92 -2.33
CA GLN A 211 8.52 -19.48 -3.51
C GLN A 211 7.76 -20.70 -4.05
N SER A 212 7.32 -21.60 -3.17
CA SER A 212 6.53 -22.77 -3.58
C SER A 212 5.24 -22.41 -4.31
N ILE A 213 4.52 -21.38 -3.84
CA ILE A 213 3.32 -20.86 -4.50
C ILE A 213 3.66 -20.26 -5.88
N ILE A 214 4.77 -19.51 -5.98
CA ILE A 214 5.24 -18.94 -7.25
C ILE A 214 5.59 -20.06 -8.25
N ASP A 215 6.30 -21.09 -7.82
CA ASP A 215 6.74 -22.20 -8.68
C ASP A 215 5.55 -23.04 -9.20
N GLN A 216 4.46 -23.09 -8.44
CA GLN A 216 3.21 -23.77 -8.80
C GLN A 216 2.26 -22.91 -9.65
N ALA A 217 2.58 -21.63 -9.85
CA ALA A 217 1.73 -20.74 -10.61
C ALA A 217 1.56 -21.24 -12.06
N PRO A 218 0.37 -21.09 -12.66
CA PRO A 218 0.16 -21.43 -14.07
C PRO A 218 1.18 -20.69 -14.95
N GLN A 219 2.00 -21.45 -15.68
CA GLN A 219 2.90 -20.88 -16.67
C GLN A 219 2.08 -20.24 -17.80
N LYS A 220 2.52 -19.07 -18.26
CA LYS A 220 1.89 -18.36 -19.39
C LYS A 220 2.02 -19.13 -20.70
#